data_AF-A0A7L4RA32-F1
#
_entry.id   AF-A0A7L4RA32-F1
#
_cell.length_a   1.000
_cell.length_b   1.000
_cell.length_c   1.000
_cell.angle_alpha   90.00
_cell.angle_beta   90.00
_cell.angle_gamma   90.00
#
_symmetry.space_group_name_H-M   'P 1'
#
loop_
_entity.id
_entity.type
_entity.pdbx_description
1 polymer ?
#
loop_
_entity_poly.entity_id
_entity_poly.type
_entity_poly.pdbx_seq_one_letter_code
_entity_poly.pdbx_strand_id
1 'polypeptide(L)'
;MAGARLKGGRIAVPDASATNMASRFSRYRPEEEKAVREIEVVEDKTLKKMKDAWKACNVTDEAPDDYSKILKKVKKLEYSAKDIENVSLALVEFQSEENFQWKAGAFLSALMNNSKDTEFVIHTAHLAEPIDYLGYKNTKSITVIGNIGRDVGGLMKDGDIMVDGNAGEAVGVSMKGGTITVNGNAYGYIGQEMDGGTIMVNGDAEEAVGVDMKGGSITVNGKVGEGVGIGMEGGEIRIEGEIGSIADDIKHGKIYHKGKLILEK
;
A
#
# COMPACT_ATOMS: atom_id res chain seq x y z
N MET A 1 32.85 -2.74 39.44
CA MET A 1 33.26 -3.48 38.23
C MET A 1 32.03 -3.61 37.33
N ALA A 2 32.29 -3.44 36.03
CA ALA A 2 31.41 -3.42 34.86
C ALA A 2 30.00 -4.02 34.94
N GLY A 3 29.02 -3.24 34.49
CA GLY A 3 27.68 -3.70 34.15
C GLY A 3 27.66 -4.44 32.81
N ALA A 4 26.89 -5.53 32.75
CA ALA A 4 26.69 -6.34 31.55
C ALA A 4 25.66 -5.66 30.63
N ARG A 5 26.10 -5.27 29.42
CA ARG A 5 25.25 -4.90 28.29
C ARG A 5 24.91 -6.17 27.50
N LEU A 6 23.62 -6.42 27.33
CA LEU A 6 23.09 -7.44 26.40
C LEU A 6 23.40 -7.02 24.95
N LYS A 7 24.05 -7.91 24.20
CA LYS A 7 24.36 -7.72 22.77
C LYS A 7 23.12 -8.06 21.93
N GLY A 8 22.60 -7.09 21.18
CA GLY A 8 21.63 -7.32 20.12
C GLY A 8 22.25 -8.13 18.98
N GLY A 9 21.51 -9.12 18.49
CA GLY A 9 21.90 -10.00 17.39
C GLY A 9 22.02 -9.26 16.06
N ARG A 10 22.98 -9.66 15.23
CA ARG A 10 23.19 -9.21 13.86
C ARG A 10 22.71 -10.29 12.91
N ILE A 11 21.96 -9.94 11.88
CA ILE A 11 21.54 -10.88 10.82
C ILE A 11 22.00 -10.31 9.48
N ALA A 12 22.73 -11.13 8.72
CA ALA A 12 23.07 -10.90 7.33
C ALA A 12 22.49 -12.06 6.52
N VAL A 13 21.96 -11.80 5.32
CA VAL A 13 21.43 -12.80 4.39
C VAL A 13 22.29 -12.85 3.11
N PRO A 14 22.47 -14.02 2.45
CA PRO A 14 23.47 -14.20 1.39
C PRO A 14 22.91 -13.97 -0.03
N ASP A 15 23.80 -13.51 -0.90
CA ASP A 15 23.62 -13.23 -2.34
C ASP A 15 23.57 -14.51 -3.21
N ALA A 16 22.71 -14.52 -4.22
CA ALA A 16 22.60 -15.58 -5.23
C ALA A 16 23.08 -15.05 -6.60
N SER A 17 24.21 -15.59 -7.03
CA SER A 17 24.96 -15.23 -8.24
C SER A 17 24.16 -15.25 -9.54
N ALA A 18 24.20 -14.14 -10.29
CA ALA A 18 23.75 -14.05 -11.68
C ALA A 18 24.88 -14.41 -12.67
N THR A 19 24.60 -15.32 -13.61
CA THR A 19 25.50 -15.60 -14.74
C THR A 19 25.03 -14.86 -15.99
N ASN A 20 25.77 -13.80 -16.32
CA ASN A 20 26.25 -13.36 -17.65
C ASN A 20 25.29 -13.35 -18.87
N MET A 21 24.78 -12.17 -19.23
CA MET A 21 24.62 -11.74 -20.64
C MET A 21 24.70 -10.19 -20.73
N ALA A 22 25.92 -9.66 -20.84
CA ALA A 22 26.17 -8.25 -21.09
C ALA A 22 26.77 -8.04 -22.49
N SER A 23 26.04 -7.40 -23.43
CA SER A 23 26.69 -6.72 -24.57
C SER A 23 25.91 -5.58 -25.25
N ARG A 24 24.83 -5.04 -24.65
CA ARG A 24 24.12 -3.88 -25.25
C ARG A 24 24.00 -2.62 -24.37
N PHE A 25 24.50 -2.64 -23.12
CA PHE A 25 24.36 -1.53 -22.17
C PHE A 25 25.69 -1.00 -21.62
N SER A 26 26.75 -0.93 -22.43
CA SER A 26 28.08 -0.43 -21.99
C SER A 26 28.13 1.06 -21.59
N ARG A 27 27.00 1.77 -21.65
CA ARG A 27 26.86 3.17 -21.23
C ARG A 27 26.01 3.35 -19.97
N TYR A 28 25.47 2.27 -19.41
CA TYR A 28 24.80 2.32 -18.11
C TYR A 28 25.89 2.32 -17.03
N ARG A 29 26.06 3.44 -16.34
CA ARG A 29 26.63 3.38 -14.99
C ARG A 29 25.49 2.82 -14.14
N PRO A 30 25.63 1.63 -13.51
CA PRO A 30 24.70 1.25 -12.45
C PRO A 30 24.63 2.45 -11.49
N GLU A 31 23.43 2.88 -11.12
CA GLU A 31 23.32 3.78 -9.99
C GLU A 31 24.10 3.14 -8.85
N GLU A 32 25.00 3.90 -8.21
CA GLU A 32 25.67 3.41 -7.01
C GLU A 32 24.57 2.91 -6.06
N GLU A 33 24.65 1.64 -5.67
CA GLU A 33 23.76 1.08 -4.65
C GLU A 33 23.79 2.05 -3.47
N LYS A 34 22.69 2.82 -3.30
CA LYS A 34 22.57 3.74 -2.17
C LYS A 34 22.69 2.88 -0.94
N ALA A 35 23.77 3.08 -0.18
CA ALA A 35 23.95 2.44 1.11
C ALA A 35 22.64 2.57 1.90
N VAL A 36 22.05 1.43 2.26
CA VAL A 36 20.87 1.37 3.12
C VAL A 36 21.26 2.10 4.40
N ARG A 37 20.70 3.31 4.61
CA ARG A 37 20.94 4.04 5.84
C ARG A 37 20.40 3.17 6.96
N GLU A 38 21.25 2.80 7.93
CA GLU A 38 20.78 2.18 9.16
C GLU A 38 19.78 3.16 9.81
N ILE A 39 18.51 2.75 9.83
CA ILE A 39 17.46 3.57 10.44
C ILE A 39 17.54 3.32 11.95
N GLU A 40 18.19 4.24 12.67
CA GLU A 40 18.19 4.21 14.14
C GLU A 40 16.90 4.84 14.66
N VAL A 41 15.91 3.99 14.99
CA VAL A 41 14.70 4.44 15.68
C VAL A 41 15.02 4.54 17.18
N VAL A 42 15.18 5.78 17.68
CA VAL A 42 15.40 6.03 19.10
C VAL A 42 14.10 5.79 19.86
N GLU A 43 14.08 4.78 20.74
CA GLU A 43 12.88 4.45 21.52
C GLU A 43 12.63 5.46 22.64
N ASP A 44 11.51 6.17 22.54
CA ASP A 44 10.99 7.03 23.59
C ASP A 44 9.79 6.39 24.33
N LYS A 45 9.25 7.12 25.32
CA LYS A 45 8.11 6.64 26.12
C LYS A 45 6.83 6.46 25.30
N THR A 46 6.66 7.23 24.23
CA THR A 46 5.47 7.19 23.38
C THR A 46 5.55 5.97 22.46
N LEU A 47 6.66 5.80 21.75
CA LEU A 47 6.91 4.65 20.90
C LEU A 47 6.81 3.34 21.69
N LYS A 48 7.36 3.29 22.91
CA LYS A 48 7.21 2.13 23.78
C LYS A 48 5.73 1.78 24.07
N LYS A 49 4.90 2.78 24.42
CA LYS A 49 3.45 2.55 24.64
C LYS A 49 2.75 2.07 23.37
N MET A 50 3.13 2.57 22.20
CA MET A 50 2.57 2.15 20.93
C MET A 50 2.97 0.70 20.58
N LYS A 51 4.22 0.31 20.85
CA LYS A 51 4.68 -1.09 20.75
C LYS A 51 3.96 -2.02 21.74
N ASP A 52 3.68 -1.55 22.96
CA ASP A 52 2.90 -2.32 23.92
C ASP A 52 1.44 -2.48 23.44
N ALA A 53 0.87 -1.45 22.81
CA ALA A 53 -0.45 -1.55 22.19
C ALA A 53 -0.46 -2.51 20.99
N TRP A 54 0.58 -2.52 20.16
CA TRP A 54 0.78 -3.51 19.10
C TRP A 54 0.76 -4.94 19.64
N LYS A 55 1.57 -5.22 20.67
CA LYS A 55 1.65 -6.54 21.31
C LYS A 55 0.33 -6.98 21.94
N ALA A 56 -0.46 -6.02 22.40
CA ALA A 56 -1.79 -6.28 22.96
C ALA A 56 -2.88 -6.47 21.89
N CYS A 57 -2.59 -6.31 20.59
CA CYS A 57 -3.51 -6.59 19.51
C CYS A 57 -3.39 -8.04 19.07
N ASN A 58 -4.39 -8.85 19.44
CA ASN A 58 -4.58 -10.19 18.88
C ASN A 58 -5.47 -10.05 17.65
N VAL A 59 -4.94 -10.41 16.49
CA VAL A 59 -5.64 -10.50 15.21
C VAL A 59 -5.85 -11.98 14.93
N THR A 60 -7.07 -12.36 14.59
CA THR A 60 -7.49 -13.77 14.44
C THR A 60 -7.93 -14.09 13.01
N ASP A 61 -7.42 -13.32 12.04
CA ASP A 61 -7.74 -13.40 10.60
C ASP A 61 -9.14 -12.91 10.17
N GLU A 62 -9.93 -12.30 11.06
CA GLU A 62 -11.29 -11.82 10.75
C GLU A 62 -11.33 -10.29 10.54
N ALA A 63 -11.11 -9.87 9.29
CA ALA A 63 -11.10 -8.48 8.82
C ALA A 63 -12.52 -7.90 8.57
N PRO A 64 -13.34 -7.66 9.61
CA PRO A 64 -13.54 -6.26 10.06
C PRO A 64 -13.55 -6.05 11.58
N ASP A 65 -13.70 -7.12 12.36
CA ASP A 65 -13.80 -7.05 13.81
C ASP A 65 -12.48 -6.66 14.46
N ASP A 66 -11.38 -7.08 13.85
CA ASP A 66 -10.05 -6.82 14.38
C ASP A 66 -9.61 -5.36 14.23
N TYR A 67 -9.95 -4.69 13.12
CA TYR A 67 -9.71 -3.25 12.97
C TYR A 67 -10.40 -2.45 14.07
N SER A 68 -11.65 -2.79 14.39
CA SER A 68 -12.42 -2.11 15.45
C SER A 68 -11.82 -2.33 16.84
N LYS A 69 -11.27 -3.51 17.12
CA LYS A 69 -10.55 -3.81 18.36
C LYS A 69 -9.25 -3.01 18.46
N ILE A 70 -8.48 -2.93 17.37
CA ILE A 70 -7.24 -2.13 17.29
C ILE A 70 -7.55 -0.65 17.53
N LEU A 71 -8.55 -0.10 16.82
CA LEU A 71 -8.96 1.30 16.94
C LEU A 71 -9.32 1.68 18.39
N LYS A 72 -10.01 0.79 19.13
CA LYS A 72 -10.34 0.99 20.55
C LYS A 72 -9.11 1.06 21.45
N LYS A 73 -8.03 0.33 21.11
CA LYS A 73 -6.78 0.32 21.88
C LYS A 73 -5.99 1.60 21.63
N VAL A 74 -5.80 1.97 20.37
CA VAL A 74 -5.00 3.16 20.00
C VAL A 74 -5.68 4.46 20.40
N LYS A 75 -7.02 4.50 20.51
CA LYS A 75 -7.79 5.65 21.03
C LYS A 75 -7.36 6.15 22.42
N LYS A 76 -6.73 5.29 23.22
CA LYS A 76 -6.31 5.59 24.59
C LYS A 76 -4.91 6.20 24.66
N LEU A 77 -4.22 6.31 23.54
CA LEU A 77 -2.86 6.81 23.47
C LEU A 77 -2.86 8.24 22.93
N GLU A 78 -1.88 9.02 23.38
CA GLU A 78 -1.55 10.33 22.81
C GLU A 78 -0.27 10.18 21.98
N TYR A 79 -0.33 10.61 20.73
CA TYR A 79 0.75 10.49 19.75
C TYR A 79 0.52 11.49 18.61
N SER A 80 1.59 11.81 17.90
CA SER A 80 1.64 12.67 16.73
C SER A 80 1.86 11.86 15.45
N ALA A 81 1.74 12.52 14.29
CA ALA A 81 2.15 11.96 13.01
C ALA A 81 3.61 11.49 13.02
N LYS A 82 4.50 12.19 13.73
CA LYS A 82 5.91 11.79 13.83
C LYS A 82 6.09 10.50 14.62
N ASP A 83 5.28 10.29 15.66
CA ASP A 83 5.30 9.05 16.43
C ASP A 83 4.80 7.87 15.58
N ILE A 84 3.79 8.10 14.72
CA ILE A 84 3.29 7.08 13.78
C ILE A 84 4.35 6.75 12.72
N GLU A 85 5.06 7.76 12.20
CA GLU A 85 6.19 7.53 11.30
C GLU A 85 7.27 6.67 11.98
N ASN A 86 7.61 6.97 13.24
CA ASN A 86 8.56 6.16 14.02
C ASN A 86 8.05 4.73 14.26
N VAL A 87 6.75 4.53 14.47
CA VAL A 87 6.15 3.19 14.53
C VAL A 87 6.34 2.45 13.21
N SER A 88 6.12 3.09 12.06
CA SER A 88 6.31 2.44 10.75
C SER A 88 7.74 1.91 10.56
N LEU A 89 8.74 2.66 11.02
CA LEU A 89 10.14 2.25 11.02
C LEU A 89 10.46 1.13 12.01
N ALA A 90 9.77 1.11 13.16
CA ALA A 90 9.96 0.09 14.19
C ALA A 90 9.27 -1.24 13.86
N LEU A 91 8.41 -1.30 12.83
CA LEU A 91 7.71 -2.52 12.45
C LEU A 91 8.65 -3.67 12.04
N VAL A 92 9.88 -3.35 11.64
CA VAL A 92 10.95 -4.33 11.37
C VAL A 92 11.21 -5.29 12.53
N GLU A 93 10.94 -4.86 13.78
CA GLU A 93 11.08 -5.69 14.98
C GLU A 93 10.01 -6.79 15.09
N PHE A 94 8.89 -6.62 14.39
CA PHE A 94 7.72 -7.51 14.45
C PHE A 94 7.47 -8.25 13.14
N GLN A 95 8.29 -8.05 12.10
CA GLN A 95 8.06 -8.60 10.76
C GLN A 95 8.04 -10.14 10.67
N SER A 96 8.53 -10.82 11.71
CA SER A 96 8.50 -12.27 11.83
C SER A 96 7.28 -12.80 12.60
N GLU A 97 6.38 -11.92 13.09
CA GLU A 97 5.11 -12.32 13.70
C GLU A 97 4.16 -12.91 12.64
N GLU A 98 3.34 -13.88 13.04
CA GLU A 98 2.24 -14.34 12.20
C GLU A 98 1.28 -13.18 11.90
N ASN A 99 0.74 -13.16 10.67
CA ASN A 99 -0.19 -12.15 10.19
C ASN A 99 0.35 -10.71 10.22
N PHE A 100 1.69 -10.56 10.25
CA PHE A 100 2.34 -9.26 10.34
C PHE A 100 1.86 -8.26 9.28
N GLN A 101 1.79 -8.65 8.00
CA GLN A 101 1.47 -7.75 6.88
C GLN A 101 0.10 -7.07 7.07
N TRP A 102 -0.94 -7.88 7.32
CA TRP A 102 -2.29 -7.42 7.63
C TRP A 102 -2.33 -6.58 8.91
N LYS A 103 -1.73 -7.09 9.99
CA LYS A 103 -1.72 -6.42 11.30
C LYS A 103 -1.05 -5.04 11.22
N ALA A 104 0.03 -4.92 10.47
CA ALA A 104 0.79 -3.70 10.24
C ALA A 104 -0.06 -2.61 9.60
N GLY A 105 -0.66 -2.87 8.44
CA GLY A 105 -1.47 -1.85 7.79
C GLY A 105 -2.75 -1.53 8.54
N ALA A 106 -3.41 -2.51 9.18
CA ALA A 106 -4.56 -2.25 10.03
C ALA A 106 -4.20 -1.37 11.24
N PHE A 107 -3.06 -1.63 11.88
CA PHE A 107 -2.58 -0.87 13.03
C PHE A 107 -2.20 0.56 12.67
N LEU A 108 -1.41 0.76 11.61
CA LEU A 108 -1.06 2.08 11.12
C LEU A 108 -2.30 2.87 10.67
N SER A 109 -3.22 2.23 9.95
CA SER A 109 -4.48 2.86 9.53
C SER A 109 -5.32 3.31 10.73
N ALA A 110 -5.41 2.50 11.78
CA ALA A 110 -6.13 2.85 12.99
C ALA A 110 -5.49 4.02 13.74
N LEU A 111 -4.15 4.07 13.79
CA LEU A 111 -3.40 5.20 14.37
C LEU A 111 -3.67 6.49 13.59
N MET A 112 -3.50 6.47 12.27
CA MET A 112 -3.69 7.64 11.41
C MET A 112 -5.13 8.16 11.48
N ASN A 113 -6.13 7.27 11.36
CA ASN A 113 -7.54 7.65 11.43
C ASN A 113 -7.97 8.18 12.80
N ASN A 114 -7.25 7.86 13.87
CA ASN A 114 -7.51 8.37 15.21
C ASN A 114 -6.70 9.63 15.55
N SER A 115 -5.63 9.92 14.81
CA SER A 115 -4.81 11.10 15.03
C SER A 115 -5.57 12.39 14.68
N LYS A 116 -5.17 13.49 15.33
CA LYS A 116 -5.63 14.84 14.99
C LYS A 116 -4.90 15.41 13.77
N ASP A 117 -3.70 14.91 13.51
CA ASP A 117 -2.91 15.31 12.35
C ASP A 117 -3.59 14.85 11.06
N THR A 118 -3.24 15.49 9.94
CA THR A 118 -3.88 15.25 8.64
C THR A 118 -2.96 14.67 7.59
N GLU A 119 -1.66 14.66 7.86
CA GLU A 119 -0.60 14.24 6.93
C GLU A 119 0.33 13.25 7.62
N PHE A 120 0.63 12.14 6.95
CA PHE A 120 1.44 11.07 7.50
C PHE A 120 2.46 10.59 6.47
N VAL A 121 3.67 10.27 6.94
CA VAL A 121 4.70 9.59 6.17
C VAL A 121 4.88 8.20 6.77
N ILE A 122 4.79 7.18 5.93
CA ILE A 122 4.88 5.77 6.32
C ILE A 122 6.02 5.13 5.53
N HIS A 123 6.97 4.53 6.24
CA HIS A 123 8.11 3.87 5.61
C HIS A 123 7.87 2.36 5.57
N THR A 124 7.98 1.77 4.39
CA THR A 124 7.84 0.32 4.18
C THR A 124 9.03 -0.30 3.46
N ALA A 125 9.88 0.51 2.82
CA ALA A 125 11.01 0.05 2.02
C ALA A 125 12.05 -0.81 2.77
N HIS A 126 12.07 -0.75 4.11
CA HIS A 126 13.01 -1.46 4.97
C HIS A 126 12.45 -2.80 5.51
N LEU A 127 11.17 -3.10 5.25
CA LEU A 127 10.53 -4.34 5.65
C LEU A 127 10.87 -5.44 4.63
N ALA A 128 11.03 -6.68 5.09
CA ALA A 128 11.32 -7.80 4.20
C ALA A 128 10.19 -8.05 3.19
N GLU A 129 8.95 -7.84 3.61
CA GLU A 129 7.75 -8.03 2.79
C GLU A 129 6.85 -6.79 2.87
N PRO A 130 6.14 -6.42 1.78
CA PRO A 130 5.17 -5.34 1.79
C PRO A 130 4.03 -5.60 2.79
N ILE A 131 3.55 -4.54 3.45
CA ILE A 131 2.42 -4.64 4.38
C ILE A 131 1.09 -4.44 3.64
N ASP A 132 0.07 -5.20 4.02
CA ASP A 132 -1.27 -5.15 3.43
C ASP A 132 -2.15 -4.14 4.18
N TYR A 133 -3.24 -3.67 3.59
CA TYR A 133 -4.33 -2.91 4.24
C TYR A 133 -4.03 -1.52 4.79
N LEU A 134 -2.92 -0.90 4.37
CA LEU A 134 -2.65 0.48 4.75
C LEU A 134 -3.68 1.44 4.14
N GLY A 135 -4.14 2.42 4.91
CA GLY A 135 -5.14 3.39 4.45
C GLY A 135 -6.58 2.89 4.51
N TYR A 136 -6.84 1.80 5.25
CA TYR A 136 -8.20 1.29 5.43
C TYR A 136 -9.12 2.36 6.05
N LYS A 137 -10.24 2.65 5.38
CA LYS A 137 -11.21 3.71 5.76
C LYS A 137 -10.61 5.11 5.90
N ASN A 138 -9.52 5.38 5.19
CA ASN A 138 -8.80 6.64 5.28
C ASN A 138 -9.65 7.86 4.85
N THR A 139 -9.31 9.00 5.45
CA THR A 139 -9.86 10.34 5.15
C THR A 139 -8.75 11.42 5.17
N LYS A 140 -7.47 11.00 5.21
CA LYS A 140 -6.29 11.83 5.48
C LYS A 140 -5.27 11.71 4.35
N SER A 141 -4.21 12.49 4.40
CA SER A 141 -3.11 12.42 3.43
C SER A 141 -2.01 11.48 3.93
N ILE A 142 -1.64 10.48 3.14
CA ILE A 142 -0.64 9.45 3.47
C ILE A 142 0.38 9.38 2.34
N THR A 143 1.65 9.55 2.66
CA THR A 143 2.77 9.27 1.75
C THR A 143 3.48 7.99 2.19
N VAL A 144 3.55 7.00 1.31
CA VAL A 144 4.26 5.74 1.54
C VAL A 144 5.61 5.79 0.84
N ILE A 145 6.68 5.57 1.60
CA ILE A 145 8.05 5.48 1.11
C ILE A 145 8.41 3.99 1.00
N GLY A 146 8.30 3.45 -0.21
CA GLY A 146 8.50 2.04 -0.52
C GLY A 146 7.27 1.35 -1.10
N ASN A 147 7.40 0.04 -1.29
CA ASN A 147 6.32 -0.80 -1.80
C ASN A 147 5.25 -1.02 -0.74
N ILE A 148 4.01 -1.19 -1.18
CA ILE A 148 2.87 -1.56 -0.34
C ILE A 148 2.24 -2.86 -0.85
N GLY A 149 1.67 -3.63 0.06
CA GLY A 149 0.97 -4.88 -0.24
C GLY A 149 -0.44 -4.63 -0.73
N ARG A 150 -1.30 -5.63 -0.50
CA ARG A 150 -2.68 -5.69 -0.98
C ARG A 150 -3.58 -4.71 -0.23
N ASP A 151 -4.72 -4.39 -0.84
CA ASP A 151 -5.84 -3.66 -0.22
C ASP A 151 -5.50 -2.24 0.30
N VAL A 152 -4.48 -1.60 -0.28
CA VAL A 152 -4.16 -0.21 0.07
C VAL A 152 -5.35 0.71 -0.25
N GLY A 153 -5.76 1.52 0.71
CA GLY A 153 -6.94 2.39 0.56
C GLY A 153 -8.29 1.66 0.56
N GLY A 154 -8.36 0.43 1.08
CA GLY A 154 -9.63 -0.30 1.20
C GLY A 154 -10.69 0.48 1.97
N LEU A 155 -11.91 0.59 1.43
CA LEU A 155 -13.03 1.38 1.97
C LEU A 155 -12.69 2.87 2.24
N MET A 156 -11.67 3.42 1.58
CA MET A 156 -11.30 4.84 1.68
C MET A 156 -12.48 5.74 1.29
N LYS A 157 -12.68 6.81 2.04
CA LYS A 157 -13.84 7.71 1.89
C LYS A 157 -13.46 9.09 1.37
N ASP A 158 -12.25 9.53 1.69
CA ASP A 158 -11.71 10.83 1.30
C ASP A 158 -10.18 10.83 1.51
N GLY A 159 -9.52 11.96 1.26
CA GLY A 159 -8.08 12.16 1.46
C GLY A 159 -7.25 11.64 0.28
N ASP A 160 -5.95 11.48 0.52
CA ASP A 160 -4.98 11.16 -0.52
C ASP A 160 -4.01 10.08 -0.03
N ILE A 161 -3.72 9.10 -0.86
CA ILE A 161 -2.63 8.13 -0.63
C ILE A 161 -1.69 8.18 -1.82
N MET A 162 -0.42 8.52 -1.57
CA MET A 162 0.64 8.46 -2.57
C MET A 162 1.62 7.35 -2.19
N VAL A 163 1.81 6.39 -3.10
CA VAL A 163 2.77 5.29 -2.94
C VAL A 163 3.98 5.55 -3.83
N ASP A 164 5.13 5.83 -3.19
CA ASP A 164 6.42 5.94 -3.86
C ASP A 164 7.06 4.55 -4.00
N GLY A 165 6.44 3.73 -4.83
CA GLY A 165 6.78 2.32 -5.04
C GLY A 165 5.66 1.58 -5.78
N ASN A 166 5.73 0.26 -5.73
CA ASN A 166 4.69 -0.63 -6.25
C ASN A 166 3.60 -0.88 -5.20
N ALA A 167 2.38 -1.19 -5.65
CA ALA A 167 1.27 -1.57 -4.80
C ALA A 167 0.77 -2.98 -5.14
N GLY A 168 0.34 -3.75 -4.14
CA GLY A 168 -0.22 -5.09 -4.31
C GLY A 168 -1.58 -5.11 -5.01
N GLU A 169 -2.28 -6.24 -4.89
CA GLU A 169 -3.63 -6.41 -5.44
C GLU A 169 -4.66 -5.52 -4.76
N ALA A 170 -5.80 -5.29 -5.42
CA ALA A 170 -7.00 -4.70 -4.82
C ALA A 170 -6.81 -3.28 -4.26
N VAL A 171 -5.94 -2.49 -4.91
CA VAL A 171 -5.78 -1.05 -4.65
C VAL A 171 -7.14 -0.36 -4.70
N GLY A 172 -7.53 0.31 -3.61
CA GLY A 172 -8.80 1.04 -3.54
C GLY A 172 -10.04 0.16 -3.52
N VAL A 173 -9.95 -1.09 -3.04
CA VAL A 173 -11.12 -1.98 -2.93
C VAL A 173 -12.25 -1.31 -2.15
N SER A 174 -13.46 -1.31 -2.73
CA SER A 174 -14.66 -0.66 -2.19
C SER A 174 -14.49 0.83 -1.84
N MET A 175 -13.54 1.53 -2.47
CA MET A 175 -13.31 2.96 -2.28
C MET A 175 -14.55 3.78 -2.66
N LYS A 176 -14.86 4.80 -1.85
CA LYS A 176 -16.02 5.69 -2.01
C LYS A 176 -15.64 7.12 -2.37
N GLY A 177 -14.40 7.52 -2.11
CA GLY A 177 -13.92 8.88 -2.37
C GLY A 177 -12.44 9.05 -2.01
N GLY A 178 -11.87 10.21 -2.38
CA GLY A 178 -10.46 10.52 -2.25
C GLY A 178 -9.63 10.13 -3.48
N THR A 179 -8.30 10.15 -3.34
CA THR A 179 -7.35 9.85 -4.41
C THR A 179 -6.30 8.85 -3.97
N ILE A 180 -5.98 7.86 -4.80
CA ILE A 180 -4.83 6.98 -4.63
C ILE A 180 -3.92 7.15 -5.85
N THR A 181 -2.64 7.45 -5.64
CA THR A 181 -1.61 7.50 -6.69
C THR A 181 -0.52 6.50 -6.38
N VAL A 182 -0.25 5.59 -7.32
CA VAL A 182 0.84 4.62 -7.27
C VAL A 182 1.88 5.03 -8.31
N ASN A 183 3.09 5.39 -7.86
CA ASN A 183 4.16 5.82 -8.76
C ASN A 183 4.83 4.68 -9.53
N GLY A 184 4.74 3.45 -9.01
CA GLY A 184 5.19 2.23 -9.68
C GLY A 184 4.05 1.44 -10.32
N ASN A 185 4.20 0.11 -10.32
CA ASN A 185 3.21 -0.84 -10.82
C ASN A 185 2.18 -1.18 -9.74
N ALA A 186 1.01 -1.65 -10.18
CA ALA A 186 0.01 -2.26 -9.32
C ALA A 186 -0.29 -3.70 -9.81
N TYR A 187 -0.59 -4.61 -8.89
CA TYR A 187 -1.04 -5.97 -9.26
C TYR A 187 -2.54 -5.94 -9.64
N GLY A 188 -3.20 -7.10 -9.68
CA GLY A 188 -4.58 -7.21 -10.16
C GLY A 188 -5.64 -6.55 -9.27
N TYR A 189 -6.89 -6.52 -9.77
CA TYR A 189 -8.09 -6.12 -9.02
C TYR A 189 -8.16 -4.65 -8.59
N ILE A 190 -7.44 -3.76 -9.27
CA ILE A 190 -7.44 -2.32 -8.98
C ILE A 190 -8.86 -1.78 -9.04
N GLY A 191 -9.29 -1.08 -7.99
CA GLY A 191 -10.62 -0.46 -7.90
C GLY A 191 -11.76 -1.46 -7.83
N GLN A 192 -11.51 -2.70 -7.37
CA GLN A 192 -12.56 -3.69 -7.15
C GLN A 192 -13.69 -3.12 -6.29
N GLU A 193 -14.94 -3.22 -6.75
CA GLU A 193 -16.14 -2.70 -6.07
C GLU A 193 -16.11 -1.19 -5.73
N MET A 194 -15.20 -0.42 -6.35
CA MET A 194 -15.11 1.03 -6.18
C MET A 194 -16.40 1.72 -6.65
N ASP A 195 -16.85 2.72 -5.89
CA ASP A 195 -18.11 3.44 -6.10
C ASP A 195 -17.90 4.96 -6.09
N GLY A 196 -16.64 5.41 -6.10
CA GLY A 196 -16.26 6.80 -6.10
C GLY A 196 -14.79 7.00 -5.75
N GLY A 197 -14.25 8.17 -6.07
CA GLY A 197 -12.83 8.51 -5.92
C GLY A 197 -12.04 8.38 -7.22
N THR A 198 -10.71 8.52 -7.11
CA THR A 198 -9.78 8.45 -8.23
C THR A 198 -8.59 7.55 -7.89
N ILE A 199 -8.24 6.62 -8.77
CA ILE A 199 -7.02 5.81 -8.69
C ILE A 199 -6.16 6.10 -9.92
N MET A 200 -4.89 6.42 -9.70
CA MET A 200 -3.90 6.62 -10.77
C MET A 200 -2.69 5.70 -10.55
N VAL A 201 -2.36 4.91 -11.55
CA VAL A 201 -1.17 4.05 -11.57
C VAL A 201 -0.25 4.52 -12.69
N ASN A 202 0.96 4.93 -12.32
CA ASN A 202 1.94 5.46 -13.27
C ASN A 202 2.69 4.37 -14.03
N GLY A 203 2.78 3.17 -13.47
CA GLY A 203 3.33 1.97 -14.12
C GLY A 203 2.27 1.08 -14.75
N ASP A 204 2.59 -0.22 -14.82
CA ASP A 204 1.72 -1.27 -15.34
C ASP A 204 0.73 -1.75 -14.26
N ALA A 205 -0.40 -2.28 -14.72
CA ALA A 205 -1.34 -3.06 -13.94
C ALA A 205 -1.43 -4.49 -14.50
N GLU A 206 -1.67 -5.46 -13.62
CA GLU A 206 -1.95 -6.84 -14.05
C GLU A 206 -3.42 -7.00 -14.50
N GLU A 207 -4.09 -8.09 -14.16
CA GLU A 207 -5.47 -8.35 -14.57
C GLU A 207 -6.56 -7.59 -13.79
N ALA A 208 -7.78 -7.65 -14.33
CA ALA A 208 -9.01 -7.43 -13.60
C ALA A 208 -9.16 -5.99 -13.03
N VAL A 209 -8.65 -4.99 -13.76
CA VAL A 209 -8.85 -3.58 -13.39
C VAL A 209 -10.33 -3.21 -13.48
N GLY A 210 -10.89 -2.68 -12.38
CA GLY A 210 -12.27 -2.21 -12.30
C GLY A 210 -13.33 -3.31 -12.14
N VAL A 211 -12.97 -4.45 -11.52
CA VAL A 211 -13.94 -5.52 -11.22
C VAL A 211 -15.10 -4.99 -10.38
N ASP A 212 -16.33 -5.22 -10.83
CA ASP A 212 -17.56 -4.76 -10.16
C ASP A 212 -17.55 -3.26 -9.79
N MET A 213 -16.79 -2.44 -10.54
CA MET A 213 -16.71 -1.00 -10.35
C MET A 213 -18.07 -0.36 -10.63
N LYS A 214 -18.60 0.38 -9.65
CA LYS A 214 -19.91 1.06 -9.68
C LYS A 214 -19.78 2.55 -10.01
N GLY A 215 -18.62 3.14 -9.73
CA GLY A 215 -18.36 4.56 -9.90
C GLY A 215 -16.91 4.95 -9.62
N GLY A 216 -16.58 6.22 -9.87
CA GLY A 216 -15.22 6.74 -9.73
C GLY A 216 -14.43 6.70 -11.05
N SER A 217 -13.11 6.92 -10.95
CA SER A 217 -12.22 6.87 -12.10
C SER A 217 -10.92 6.14 -11.82
N ILE A 218 -10.49 5.30 -12.77
CA ILE A 218 -9.21 4.60 -12.73
C ILE A 218 -8.40 5.00 -13.95
N THR A 219 -7.14 5.40 -13.76
CA THR A 219 -6.19 5.67 -14.84
C THR A 219 -4.94 4.82 -14.67
N VAL A 220 -4.57 4.07 -15.71
CA VAL A 220 -3.31 3.31 -15.77
C VAL A 220 -2.49 3.83 -16.94
N ASN A 221 -1.30 4.37 -16.66
CA ASN A 221 -0.42 4.93 -17.68
C ASN A 221 0.37 3.84 -18.43
N GLY A 222 0.62 2.70 -17.79
CA GLY A 222 1.25 1.54 -18.38
C GLY A 222 0.25 0.56 -19.01
N LYS A 223 0.73 -0.67 -19.16
CA LYS A 223 -0.03 -1.80 -19.70
C LYS A 223 -1.03 -2.31 -18.67
N VAL A 224 -2.12 -2.90 -19.15
CA VAL A 224 -3.11 -3.61 -18.34
C VAL A 224 -3.30 -5.01 -18.91
N GLY A 225 -3.39 -5.99 -18.03
CA GLY A 225 -3.63 -7.39 -18.38
C GLY A 225 -5.04 -7.67 -18.90
N GLU A 226 -5.53 -8.87 -18.59
CA GLU A 226 -6.83 -9.35 -19.06
C GLU A 226 -7.97 -8.91 -18.14
N GLY A 227 -9.20 -8.90 -18.66
CA GLY A 227 -10.40 -8.72 -17.84
C GLY A 227 -10.64 -7.30 -17.37
N VAL A 228 -10.30 -6.28 -18.16
CA VAL A 228 -10.63 -4.89 -17.82
C VAL A 228 -12.15 -4.72 -17.75
N GLY A 229 -12.65 -4.28 -16.60
CA GLY A 229 -14.06 -3.98 -16.36
C GLY A 229 -14.98 -5.19 -16.14
N ILE A 230 -14.46 -6.33 -15.69
CA ILE A 230 -15.31 -7.50 -15.34
C ILE A 230 -16.46 -7.05 -14.42
N GLY A 231 -17.70 -7.29 -14.82
CA GLY A 231 -18.88 -6.92 -14.03
C GLY A 231 -19.09 -5.42 -13.80
N MET A 232 -18.38 -4.53 -14.51
CA MET A 232 -18.45 -3.07 -14.31
C MET A 232 -19.89 -2.53 -14.46
N GLU A 233 -20.32 -1.79 -13.44
CA GLU A 233 -21.65 -1.20 -13.25
C GLU A 233 -21.65 0.33 -13.32
N GLY A 234 -20.49 0.96 -13.47
CA GLY A 234 -20.35 2.39 -13.70
C GLY A 234 -18.92 2.90 -13.53
N GLY A 235 -18.73 4.21 -13.72
CA GLY A 235 -17.42 4.87 -13.65
C GLY A 235 -16.66 4.91 -14.97
N GLU A 236 -15.39 5.30 -14.89
CA GLU A 236 -14.52 5.47 -16.05
C GLU A 236 -13.15 4.81 -15.84
N ILE A 237 -12.72 4.00 -16.81
CA ILE A 237 -11.38 3.41 -16.85
C ILE A 237 -10.61 4.03 -18.03
N ARG A 238 -9.39 4.52 -17.78
CA ARG A 238 -8.50 5.12 -18.78
C ARG A 238 -7.19 4.35 -18.81
N ILE A 239 -6.78 3.90 -19.99
CA ILE A 239 -5.54 3.13 -20.16
C ILE A 239 -4.71 3.77 -21.27
N GLU A 240 -3.46 4.13 -20.97
CA GLU A 240 -2.55 4.73 -21.95
C GLU A 240 -1.61 3.70 -22.61
N GLY A 241 -1.31 2.59 -21.93
CA GLY A 241 -0.49 1.50 -22.46
C GLY A 241 -1.27 0.49 -23.31
N GLU A 242 -0.85 -0.77 -23.26
CA GLU A 242 -1.51 -1.90 -23.95
C GLU A 242 -2.65 -2.46 -23.09
N ILE A 243 -3.68 -3.03 -23.72
CA ILE A 243 -4.78 -3.71 -23.05
C ILE A 243 -4.76 -5.18 -23.48
N GLY A 244 -4.69 -6.11 -22.52
CA GLY A 244 -4.79 -7.54 -22.77
C GLY A 244 -6.17 -7.93 -23.29
N SER A 245 -7.21 -7.72 -22.47
CA SER A 245 -8.60 -7.91 -22.89
C SER A 245 -9.57 -7.02 -22.10
N ILE A 246 -10.72 -6.73 -22.72
CA ILE A 246 -11.83 -6.03 -22.09
C ILE A 246 -12.94 -7.06 -21.85
N ALA A 247 -13.54 -7.04 -20.67
CA ALA A 247 -14.61 -7.96 -20.31
C ALA A 247 -15.85 -7.78 -21.21
N ASP A 248 -16.57 -8.88 -21.44
CA ASP A 248 -17.79 -8.90 -22.26
C ASP A 248 -19.07 -8.60 -21.46
N ASP A 249 -18.99 -8.67 -20.13
CA ASP A 249 -20.10 -8.52 -19.19
C ASP A 249 -20.21 -7.12 -18.55
N ILE A 250 -19.55 -6.11 -19.13
CA ILE A 250 -19.70 -4.70 -18.72
C ILE A 250 -21.16 -4.26 -18.87
N LYS A 251 -21.78 -3.87 -17.76
CA LYS A 251 -23.18 -3.44 -17.68
C LYS A 251 -23.33 -1.95 -17.98
N HIS A 252 -22.50 -1.11 -17.36
CA HIS A 252 -22.48 0.35 -17.57
C HIS A 252 -21.07 0.92 -17.38
N GLY A 253 -20.79 2.08 -17.98
CA GLY A 253 -19.53 2.82 -17.77
C GLY A 253 -18.78 3.12 -19.06
N LYS A 254 -17.57 3.67 -18.91
CA LYS A 254 -16.74 4.12 -20.04
C LYS A 254 -15.32 3.58 -19.94
N ILE A 255 -14.79 3.09 -21.06
CA ILE A 255 -13.38 2.73 -21.19
C ILE A 255 -12.74 3.57 -22.28
N TYR A 256 -11.65 4.25 -21.92
CA TYR A 256 -10.81 5.01 -22.83
C TYR A 256 -9.46 4.30 -22.99
N HIS A 257 -8.96 4.29 -24.22
CA HIS A 257 -7.63 3.79 -24.56
C HIS A 257 -6.89 4.86 -25.37
N LYS A 258 -5.74 5.30 -24.87
CA LYS A 258 -4.89 6.35 -25.50
C LYS A 258 -5.69 7.62 -25.81
N GLY A 259 -6.40 8.12 -24.81
CA GLY A 259 -7.27 9.29 -24.90
C GLY A 259 -8.53 9.15 -25.76
N LYS A 260 -8.81 7.98 -26.35
CA LYS A 260 -10.01 7.74 -27.17
C LYS A 260 -11.01 6.87 -26.43
N LEU A 261 -12.29 7.26 -26.44
CA LEU A 261 -13.38 6.42 -25.96
C LEU A 261 -13.51 5.19 -26.88
N ILE A 262 -13.37 3.99 -26.31
CA ILE A 262 -13.45 2.72 -27.05
C ILE A 262 -14.66 1.87 -26.64
N LEU A 263 -15.23 2.12 -25.46
CA LEU A 263 -16.44 1.46 -24.98
C LEU A 263 -17.27 2.43 -24.13
N GLU A 264 -18.57 2.44 -24.36
CA GLU A 264 -19.59 3.13 -23.56
C GLU A 264 -20.85 2.23 -23.52
N LYS A 265 -21.37 1.98 -22.31
CA LYS A 265 -22.54 1.14 -22.04
C LYS A 265 -23.53 1.88 -21.15
#